data_AF-A0A193ST13-F1
#
_entry.id   AF-A0A193ST13-F1
#
_cell.length_a   1.000
_cell.length_b   1.000
_cell.length_c   1.000
_cell.angle_alpha   90.00
_cell.angle_beta   90.00
_cell.angle_gamma   90.00
#
_symmetry.space_group_name_H-M   'P 1'
#
loop_
_entity.id
_entity.type
_entity.pdbx_description
1 polymer ?
#
loop_
_entity_poly.entity_id
_entity_poly.type
_entity_poly.pdbx_seq_one_letter_code
_entity_poly.pdbx_strand_id
1 'polypeptide(L)'
;MKDAFNTRHTSVKPLGHAIRAINRASCGALACYLATLGVAHAAPYVEAGQAGNAASWRSAEFNADWGLGAINADQAYAAGYSGKDIKLGIFDQPVYAPHPEFDSPNKVVNLVTSGIREYTDPYIPVKAGDAFRYDGAPSLDSGGKLGNHGTHVGGIAGGNRDGGPMHGVAYNAQIISADNGDPGPEDGIVLGNDGAVYQAGWNALVNSGARVINNSWGIGITDRFSKGGRDPAFPHFTVQDVQVQFDQIRQILGTRPGGAYQGAIDAARSGVVTIFAAGNDYNLNNPDAMAGLGYFVPEIAPNWLTVAALQQNPDAAAAATTPYTLSTFSSRCGYTASFCVSAPGTRIYSSVLNGTSLADLTVGWANKNGTSMAAPHVAGSMAVLMERFPYMTGAQVADVLKTTATDLGAPGVDALYGWGMINLGKAINGPSMFVTEADIPAEFRIDGAYGDSQFVADLPGVGAIVDAGKPTQRTCTGPQCGLDVWSNNISGHGGLTKQGIGTLVLSGANSYSCPTLVNQGRLAINGSLASAVTVNNGGILGGNGSVASLTANRGGTIAPGNSIRHPAGGGQPQPGTGLDLRG
;
A
#
# COMPACT_ATOMS: atom_id res chain seq x y z
N MET A 1 19.30 30.35 -50.88
CA MET A 1 18.13 31.25 -50.97
C MET A 1 17.93 31.80 -49.56
N LYS A 2 18.41 33.02 -49.26
CA LYS A 2 17.67 34.32 -49.36
C LYS A 2 16.35 34.25 -48.59
N ASP A 3 15.96 35.10 -47.65
CA ASP A 3 16.40 36.40 -47.09
C ASP A 3 15.66 36.55 -45.73
N ALA A 4 16.29 36.97 -44.62
CA ALA A 4 16.35 38.34 -44.04
C ALA A 4 15.03 38.89 -43.42
N PHE A 5 15.10 39.37 -42.17
CA PHE A 5 14.69 40.72 -41.68
C PHE A 5 14.80 40.75 -40.13
N ASN A 6 15.87 41.26 -39.50
CA ASN A 6 16.36 42.63 -39.28
C ASN A 6 15.88 43.25 -37.93
N THR A 7 16.83 43.32 -37.00
CA THR A 7 16.84 44.02 -35.71
C THR A 7 17.00 45.54 -35.88
N ARG A 8 16.36 46.34 -35.00
CA ARG A 8 16.70 47.77 -34.80
C ARG A 8 17.05 48.05 -33.34
N HIS A 9 18.29 48.46 -33.14
CA HIS A 9 18.78 49.20 -31.98
C HIS A 9 18.41 50.69 -32.09
N THR A 10 18.09 51.34 -30.96
CA THR A 10 18.12 52.81 -30.85
C THR A 10 18.83 53.26 -29.57
N SER A 11 20.00 53.88 -29.83
CA SER A 11 20.82 54.85 -29.10
C SER A 11 20.22 55.56 -27.87
N VAL A 12 21.03 55.65 -26.81
CA VAL A 12 20.85 56.54 -25.64
C VAL A 12 21.95 57.61 -25.65
N LYS A 13 21.58 58.89 -25.57
CA LYS A 13 22.47 60.05 -25.40
C LYS A 13 22.72 60.34 -23.90
N PRO A 14 23.91 60.82 -23.50
CA PRO A 14 24.16 61.39 -22.18
C PRO A 14 24.14 62.93 -22.21
N LEU A 15 23.80 63.57 -21.09
CA LEU A 15 24.18 64.97 -20.82
C LEU A 15 24.28 65.18 -19.30
N GLY A 16 25.38 65.80 -18.87
CA GLY A 16 25.73 65.97 -17.47
C GLY A 16 25.51 67.37 -16.89
N HIS A 17 25.83 67.43 -15.59
CA HIS A 17 26.25 68.57 -14.75
C HIS A 17 25.27 69.71 -14.42
N ALA A 18 24.97 69.85 -13.13
CA ALA A 18 25.21 71.08 -12.36
C ALA A 18 25.31 70.81 -10.85
N ILE A 19 26.35 71.36 -10.22
CA ILE A 19 26.66 71.37 -8.79
C ILE A 19 26.27 72.75 -8.21
N ARG A 20 25.87 72.77 -6.91
CA ARG A 20 25.83 73.85 -5.90
C ARG A 20 24.42 73.95 -5.28
N ALA A 21 24.19 74.04 -3.97
CA ALA A 21 25.02 74.48 -2.86
C ALA A 21 24.59 73.80 -1.54
N ILE A 22 25.54 73.69 -0.61
CA ILE A 22 25.36 73.29 0.79
C ILE A 22 24.83 74.50 1.57
N ASN A 23 23.80 74.31 2.39
CA ASN A 23 23.61 75.12 3.60
C ASN A 23 23.07 74.25 4.74
N ARG A 24 23.75 74.36 5.89
CA ARG A 24 23.50 73.63 7.13
C ARG A 24 22.32 74.25 7.91
N ALA A 25 21.79 73.40 8.80
CA ALA A 25 21.00 73.68 9.99
C ALA A 25 19.47 73.60 9.81
N SER A 26 18.88 72.51 10.32
CA SER A 26 17.96 72.57 11.47
C SER A 26 17.62 71.15 11.94
N CYS A 27 17.83 70.91 13.24
CA CYS A 27 17.39 69.74 13.99
C CYS A 27 15.88 69.53 13.91
N GLY A 28 15.42 68.27 13.92
CA GLY A 28 14.04 67.95 14.30
C GLY A 28 13.52 66.64 13.74
N ALA A 29 13.69 65.56 14.52
CA ALA A 29 12.83 64.37 14.57
C ALA A 29 12.53 63.61 13.25
N LEU A 30 13.27 62.51 13.03
CA LEU A 30 12.64 61.30 12.48
C LEU A 30 13.24 60.06 13.16
N ALA A 31 12.41 59.44 13.99
CA ALA A 31 12.72 58.24 14.74
C ALA A 31 13.07 57.08 13.81
N CYS A 32 14.09 56.31 14.19
CA CYS A 32 14.45 55.03 13.61
C CYS A 32 13.25 54.07 13.68
N TYR A 33 12.54 53.87 12.57
CA TYR A 33 11.77 52.64 12.37
C TYR A 33 12.76 51.51 12.07
N LEU A 34 13.12 50.77 13.12
CA LEU A 34 13.67 49.42 12.99
C LEU A 34 12.61 48.57 12.27
N ALA A 35 12.85 48.25 11.01
CA ALA A 35 12.11 47.20 10.32
C ALA A 35 12.47 45.87 10.99
N THR A 36 11.69 45.45 11.97
CA THR A 36 11.60 44.06 12.36
C THR A 36 11.00 43.32 11.17
N LEU A 37 11.84 42.75 10.32
CA LEU A 37 11.44 41.67 9.41
C LEU A 37 11.10 40.48 10.30
N GLY A 38 9.88 40.50 10.85
CA GLY A 38 9.27 39.32 11.43
C GLY A 38 9.19 38.29 10.32
N VAL A 39 9.83 37.14 10.53
CA VAL A 39 9.63 35.96 9.70
C VAL A 39 8.14 35.65 9.82
N ALA A 40 7.36 35.98 8.79
CA ALA A 40 5.96 35.59 8.72
C ALA A 40 5.94 34.07 8.69
N HIS A 41 5.74 33.45 9.85
CA HIS A 41 5.42 32.03 9.91
C HIS A 41 4.12 31.85 9.12
N ALA A 42 4.15 30.97 8.12
CA ALA A 42 2.93 30.49 7.49
C ALA A 42 1.99 30.00 8.61
N ALA A 43 0.72 30.38 8.53
CA ALA A 43 -0.27 29.88 9.49
C ALA A 43 -0.25 28.33 9.44
N PRO A 44 -0.35 27.65 10.58
CA PRO A 44 -0.37 26.19 10.61
C PRO A 44 -1.54 25.68 9.74
N TYR A 45 -1.31 24.60 9.00
CA TYR A 45 -2.35 23.94 8.21
C TYR A 45 -3.56 23.60 9.08
N VAL A 46 -4.75 23.85 8.55
CA VAL A 46 -6.02 23.49 9.17
C VAL A 46 -6.71 22.49 8.27
N GLU A 47 -6.89 21.26 8.76
CA GLU A 47 -7.63 20.23 8.04
C GLU A 47 -9.07 20.67 7.76
N ALA A 48 -9.49 20.55 6.50
CA ALA A 48 -10.83 20.90 6.06
C ALA A 48 -11.76 19.66 5.97
N GLY A 49 -11.18 18.47 5.99
CA GLY A 49 -11.88 17.18 6.03
C GLY A 49 -12.77 17.05 7.27
N GLN A 50 -13.98 16.56 7.05
CA GLN A 50 -15.01 16.36 8.06
C GLN A 50 -15.30 14.86 8.19
N ALA A 51 -15.38 14.38 9.43
CA ALA A 51 -15.75 13.00 9.73
C ALA A 51 -17.11 12.65 9.10
N GLY A 52 -17.19 11.48 8.49
CA GLY A 52 -18.39 10.98 7.81
C GLY A 52 -18.73 11.66 6.46
N ASN A 53 -17.94 12.64 6.01
CA ASN A 53 -18.19 13.35 4.75
C ASN A 53 -17.00 13.22 3.79
N ALA A 54 -16.95 12.14 3.02
CA ALA A 54 -15.85 11.87 2.08
C ALA A 54 -15.57 13.00 1.09
N ALA A 55 -16.60 13.72 0.61
CA ALA A 55 -16.41 14.82 -0.32
C ALA A 55 -15.55 15.96 0.26
N SER A 56 -15.61 16.19 1.57
CA SER A 56 -14.81 17.22 2.25
C SER A 56 -13.30 16.92 2.28
N TRP A 57 -12.89 15.68 2.02
CA TRP A 57 -11.49 15.26 2.01
C TRP A 57 -10.80 15.45 0.66
N ARG A 58 -11.55 15.83 -0.38
CA ARG A 58 -11.04 16.00 -1.76
C ARG A 58 -10.43 17.39 -1.97
N SER A 59 -9.42 17.73 -1.17
CA SER A 59 -8.65 18.98 -1.27
C SER A 59 -7.85 19.06 -2.59
N ALA A 60 -7.20 20.21 -2.86
CA ALA A 60 -6.29 20.34 -4.00
C ALA A 60 -5.14 19.32 -3.92
N GLU A 61 -4.60 19.14 -2.73
CA GLU A 61 -3.56 18.16 -2.38
C GLU A 61 -4.02 16.71 -2.63
N PHE A 62 -5.26 16.35 -2.25
CA PHE A 62 -5.86 15.04 -2.57
C PHE A 62 -6.01 14.83 -4.08
N ASN A 63 -6.45 15.87 -4.80
CA ASN A 63 -6.68 15.79 -6.23
C ASN A 63 -5.40 15.89 -7.07
N ALA A 64 -4.24 16.14 -6.45
CA ALA A 64 -2.95 16.21 -7.13
C ALA A 64 -2.53 14.84 -7.68
N ASP A 65 -2.91 13.76 -6.99
CA ASP A 65 -2.79 12.39 -7.45
C ASP A 65 -4.19 11.78 -7.68
N TRP A 66 -4.52 11.50 -8.94
CA TRP A 66 -5.80 10.88 -9.30
C TRP A 66 -5.98 9.51 -8.65
N GLY A 67 -4.89 8.85 -8.29
CA GLY A 67 -4.88 7.52 -7.70
C GLY A 67 -5.64 7.46 -6.37
N LEU A 68 -5.56 8.51 -5.54
CA LEU A 68 -6.28 8.62 -4.28
C LEU A 68 -7.79 8.53 -4.46
N GLY A 69 -8.31 9.23 -5.47
CA GLY A 69 -9.73 9.17 -5.85
C GLY A 69 -10.12 7.81 -6.42
N ALA A 70 -9.28 7.21 -7.28
CA ALA A 70 -9.56 5.93 -7.91
C ALA A 70 -9.71 4.78 -6.91
N ILE A 71 -8.90 4.77 -5.85
CA ILE A 71 -8.95 3.75 -4.80
C ILE A 71 -9.96 4.09 -3.69
N ASN A 72 -10.72 5.18 -3.81
CA ASN A 72 -11.67 5.68 -2.81
C ASN A 72 -11.03 5.93 -1.42
N ALA A 73 -9.85 6.54 -1.39
CA ALA A 73 -9.15 6.82 -0.13
C ALA A 73 -9.88 7.85 0.76
N ASP A 74 -10.64 8.76 0.14
CA ASP A 74 -11.48 9.75 0.82
C ASP A 74 -12.51 9.12 1.78
N GLN A 75 -12.99 7.91 1.47
CA GLN A 75 -13.89 7.17 2.35
C GLN A 75 -13.20 6.73 3.64
N ALA A 76 -11.94 6.29 3.56
CA ALA A 76 -11.16 5.91 4.73
C ALA A 76 -10.83 7.11 5.61
N TYR A 77 -10.49 8.24 4.99
CA TYR A 77 -10.21 9.48 5.72
C TYR A 77 -11.46 10.00 6.45
N ALA A 78 -12.61 9.97 5.77
CA ALA A 78 -13.89 10.32 6.41
C ALA A 78 -14.27 9.38 7.55
N ALA A 79 -13.85 8.11 7.49
CA ALA A 79 -14.00 7.16 8.58
C ALA A 79 -12.93 7.30 9.69
N GLY A 80 -11.95 8.21 9.51
CA GLY A 80 -10.93 8.53 10.51
C GLY A 80 -9.64 7.72 10.40
N TYR A 81 -9.45 6.95 9.33
CA TYR A 81 -8.25 6.12 9.13
C TYR A 81 -7.28 6.80 8.16
N SER A 82 -6.00 6.81 8.49
CA SER A 82 -4.96 7.57 7.76
C SER A 82 -3.59 6.88 7.76
N GLY A 83 -3.52 5.64 8.24
CA GLY A 83 -2.29 4.88 8.47
C GLY A 83 -1.59 5.21 9.79
N LYS A 84 -2.31 5.86 10.71
CA LYS A 84 -1.75 6.32 11.98
C LYS A 84 -1.18 5.16 12.80
N ASP A 85 -0.04 5.40 13.44
CA ASP A 85 0.70 4.45 14.29
C ASP A 85 1.19 3.19 13.54
N ILE A 86 1.16 3.20 12.20
CA ILE A 86 1.71 2.12 11.37
C ILE A 86 3.09 2.49 10.86
N LYS A 87 4.02 1.55 11.02
CA LYS A 87 5.35 1.57 10.39
C LYS A 87 5.26 0.89 9.02
N LEU A 88 5.43 1.69 7.97
CA LEU A 88 5.43 1.27 6.57
C LEU A 88 6.88 1.25 6.07
N GLY A 89 7.37 0.08 5.71
CA GLY A 89 8.71 -0.09 5.17
C GLY A 89 8.77 0.29 3.68
N ILE A 90 9.77 1.07 3.30
CA ILE A 90 10.16 1.31 1.90
C ILE A 90 11.57 0.75 1.72
N PHE A 91 11.70 -0.30 0.91
CA PHE A 91 12.99 -0.88 0.56
C PHE A 91 13.33 -0.54 -0.89
N ASP A 92 14.12 0.51 -1.07
CA ASP A 92 14.37 1.16 -2.37
C ASP A 92 15.68 1.97 -2.29
N GLN A 93 15.94 2.87 -3.24
CA GLN A 93 16.74 4.07 -2.97
C GLN A 93 16.18 4.80 -1.72
N PRO A 94 16.98 5.59 -0.99
CA PRO A 94 16.52 6.13 0.28
C PRO A 94 15.40 7.16 0.07
N VAL A 95 14.42 7.15 0.99
CA VAL A 95 13.46 8.24 1.11
C VAL A 95 14.18 9.41 1.75
N TYR A 96 14.29 10.55 1.06
CA TYR A 96 15.02 11.70 1.55
C TYR A 96 14.22 12.45 2.62
N ALA A 97 14.47 12.11 3.88
CA ALA A 97 13.76 12.66 5.04
C ALA A 97 13.70 14.20 5.09
N PRO A 98 14.74 14.97 4.66
CA PRO A 98 14.67 16.43 4.67
C PRO A 98 13.74 17.05 3.60
N HIS A 99 13.08 16.27 2.77
CA HIS A 99 12.10 16.78 1.81
C HIS A 99 10.90 17.41 2.57
N PRO A 100 10.40 18.61 2.19
CA PRO A 100 9.29 19.28 2.90
C PRO A 100 8.01 18.44 3.03
N GLU A 101 7.73 17.61 2.02
CA GLU A 101 6.68 16.57 2.03
C GLU A 101 6.72 15.63 3.26
N PHE A 102 7.84 15.58 3.98
CA PHE A 102 8.05 14.72 5.14
C PHE A 102 8.40 15.49 6.43
N ASP A 103 8.14 16.79 6.51
CA ASP A 103 8.60 17.65 7.62
C ASP A 103 7.94 17.34 8.99
N SER A 104 7.02 16.37 9.05
CA SER A 104 6.40 15.96 10.31
C SER A 104 7.40 15.21 11.19
N PRO A 105 7.40 15.42 12.51
CA PRO A 105 8.33 14.74 13.41
C PRO A 105 8.29 13.22 13.25
N ASN A 106 9.46 12.61 13.08
CA ASN A 106 9.63 11.16 12.89
C ASN A 106 8.88 10.57 11.68
N LYS A 107 8.54 11.39 10.67
CA LYS A 107 7.83 10.92 9.47
C LYS A 107 8.64 9.89 8.69
N VAL A 108 9.92 10.17 8.41
CA VAL A 108 10.84 9.22 7.78
C VAL A 108 11.94 8.86 8.77
N VAL A 109 12.15 7.55 8.96
CA VAL A 109 13.30 7.00 9.67
C VAL A 109 14.15 6.22 8.67
N ASN A 110 15.30 6.79 8.30
CA ASN A 110 16.28 6.08 7.49
C ASN A 110 17.07 5.12 8.38
N LEU A 111 16.97 3.82 8.08
CA LEU A 111 17.72 2.79 8.77
C LEU A 111 19.16 2.78 8.28
N VAL A 112 20.09 2.68 9.23
CA VAL A 112 21.50 2.54 8.91
C VAL A 112 21.82 1.06 8.72
N THR A 113 22.27 0.68 7.53
CA THR A 113 22.73 -0.68 7.22
C THR A 113 24.20 -0.64 6.81
N SER A 114 24.96 -1.68 7.13
CA SER A 114 26.37 -1.77 6.76
C SER A 114 26.84 -3.21 6.77
N GLY A 115 27.87 -3.50 5.98
CA GLY A 115 28.44 -4.84 5.90
C GLY A 115 29.54 -4.91 4.84
N ILE A 116 29.82 -6.13 4.40
CA ILE A 116 30.77 -6.42 3.32
C ILE A 116 29.97 -6.99 2.15
N ARG A 117 30.19 -6.47 0.95
CA ARG A 117 29.52 -6.87 -0.28
C ARG A 117 29.86 -8.30 -0.68
N GLU A 118 28.87 -9.00 -1.23
CA GLU A 118 29.04 -10.36 -1.76
C GLU A 118 29.08 -10.37 -3.31
N TYR A 119 28.74 -9.25 -3.95
CA TYR A 119 28.65 -9.15 -5.41
C TYR A 119 29.62 -8.11 -6.00
N THR A 120 30.15 -8.42 -7.18
CA THR A 120 30.91 -7.47 -8.01
C THR A 120 30.03 -7.06 -9.18
N ASP A 121 29.61 -5.80 -9.18
CA ASP A 121 28.76 -5.26 -10.23
C ASP A 121 29.61 -4.80 -11.43
N PRO A 122 29.31 -5.23 -12.67
CA PRO A 122 30.09 -4.80 -13.85
C PRO A 122 29.83 -3.35 -14.28
N TYR A 123 28.76 -2.71 -13.82
CA TYR A 123 28.23 -1.44 -14.35
C TYR A 123 28.39 -0.28 -13.37
N ILE A 124 28.40 -0.56 -12.07
CA ILE A 124 28.71 0.42 -11.04
C ILE A 124 30.02 0.06 -10.33
N PRO A 125 30.78 1.03 -9.79
CA PRO A 125 32.12 0.80 -9.26
C PRO A 125 32.10 0.16 -7.86
N VAL A 126 31.49 -1.02 -7.72
CA VAL A 126 31.44 -1.80 -6.47
C VAL A 126 31.90 -3.24 -6.71
N LYS A 127 32.61 -3.81 -5.73
CA LYS A 127 33.21 -5.14 -5.81
C LYS A 127 32.88 -5.99 -4.58
N ALA A 128 32.86 -7.30 -4.78
CA ALA A 128 32.77 -8.24 -3.67
C ALA A 128 33.96 -8.02 -2.73
N GLY A 129 33.70 -7.98 -1.43
CA GLY A 129 34.70 -7.62 -0.42
C GLY A 129 34.77 -6.13 -0.08
N ASP A 130 34.16 -5.24 -0.87
CA ASP A 130 34.04 -3.83 -0.49
C ASP A 130 33.13 -3.67 0.73
N ALA A 131 33.46 -2.73 1.61
CA ALA A 131 32.54 -2.33 2.67
C ALA A 131 31.41 -1.48 2.10
N PHE A 132 30.19 -1.68 2.59
CA PHE A 132 29.06 -0.79 2.31
C PHE A 132 28.52 -0.19 3.60
N ARG A 133 27.98 1.02 3.49
CA ARG A 133 27.20 1.68 4.52
C ARG A 133 26.15 2.55 3.85
N TYR A 134 24.90 2.35 4.23
CA TYR A 134 23.79 3.20 3.85
C TYR A 134 23.18 3.83 5.09
N ASP A 135 22.97 5.14 5.05
CA ASP A 135 22.46 5.93 6.17
C ASP A 135 21.33 6.89 5.78
N GLY A 136 20.76 6.71 4.58
CA GLY A 136 19.69 7.55 4.04
C GLY A 136 20.18 8.70 3.17
N ALA A 137 21.49 8.92 3.03
CA ALA A 137 22.03 9.87 2.08
C ALA A 137 21.74 9.41 0.63
N PRO A 138 21.14 10.25 -0.23
CA PRO A 138 20.93 9.92 -1.64
C PRO A 138 22.25 9.62 -2.35
N SER A 139 22.29 8.51 -3.08
CA SER A 139 23.40 8.10 -3.94
C SER A 139 23.15 8.53 -5.39
N LEU A 140 24.20 8.47 -6.22
CA LEU A 140 24.06 8.68 -7.66
C LEU A 140 23.54 7.42 -8.34
N ASP A 141 22.61 7.61 -9.28
CA ASP A 141 22.19 6.60 -10.24
C ASP A 141 23.27 6.39 -11.32
N SER A 142 23.06 5.38 -12.18
CA SER A 142 23.95 5.06 -13.30
C SER A 142 24.09 6.19 -14.33
N GLY A 143 23.17 7.16 -14.34
CA GLY A 143 23.19 8.36 -15.16
C GLY A 143 23.92 9.55 -14.52
N GLY A 144 24.50 9.39 -13.32
CA GLY A 144 25.19 10.44 -12.59
C GLY A 144 24.26 11.49 -11.97
N LYS A 145 22.98 11.18 -11.78
CA LYS A 145 22.01 12.02 -11.07
C LYS A 145 21.72 11.44 -9.70
N LEU A 146 21.29 12.27 -8.76
CA LEU A 146 20.82 11.75 -7.47
C LEU A 146 19.59 10.86 -7.67
N GLY A 147 19.66 9.65 -7.10
CA GLY A 147 18.53 8.74 -7.00
C GLY A 147 17.35 9.42 -6.28
N ASN A 148 16.20 9.41 -6.93
CA ASN A 148 14.97 10.01 -6.39
C ASN A 148 13.78 9.04 -6.39
N HIS A 149 14.01 7.79 -6.79
CA HIS A 149 12.95 6.81 -6.95
C HIS A 149 12.27 6.51 -5.61
N GLY A 150 13.04 6.17 -4.59
CA GLY A 150 12.54 5.93 -3.24
C GLY A 150 11.81 7.12 -2.64
N THR A 151 12.29 8.35 -2.87
CA THR A 151 11.59 9.58 -2.42
C THR A 151 10.22 9.74 -3.09
N HIS A 152 10.07 9.36 -4.35
CA HIS A 152 8.78 9.36 -5.05
C HIS A 152 7.85 8.28 -4.53
N VAL A 153 8.37 7.06 -4.32
CA VAL A 153 7.65 5.93 -3.73
C VAL A 153 7.17 6.26 -2.31
N GLY A 154 8.04 6.84 -1.48
CA GLY A 154 7.72 7.26 -0.11
C GLY A 154 6.63 8.33 -0.05
N GLY A 155 6.65 9.31 -0.97
CA GLY A 155 5.60 10.32 -1.07
C GLY A 155 4.23 9.73 -1.38
N ILE A 156 4.14 8.80 -2.33
CA ILE A 156 2.88 8.10 -2.66
C ILE A 156 2.36 7.30 -1.46
N ALA A 157 3.26 6.58 -0.77
CA ALA A 157 2.87 5.73 0.34
C ALA A 157 2.41 6.54 1.56
N GLY A 158 3.13 7.59 1.95
CA GLY A 158 2.93 8.26 3.24
C GLY A 158 3.42 9.71 3.35
N GLY A 159 3.51 10.45 2.23
CA GLY A 159 3.71 11.91 2.24
C GLY A 159 2.70 12.62 3.13
N ASN A 160 3.12 13.72 3.77
CA ASN A 160 2.31 14.47 4.72
C ASN A 160 1.00 14.97 4.10
N ARG A 161 0.00 15.14 4.95
CA ARG A 161 -1.19 15.92 4.62
C ARG A 161 -1.12 17.25 5.36
N ASP A 162 -0.65 18.27 4.68
CA ASP A 162 -0.30 19.57 5.26
C ASP A 162 -0.74 20.77 4.39
N GLY A 163 -1.54 20.51 3.36
CA GLY A 163 -1.99 21.53 2.42
C GLY A 163 -0.92 21.91 1.40
N GLY A 164 0.15 21.13 1.33
CA GLY A 164 1.19 21.21 0.33
C GLY A 164 0.77 20.69 -1.05
N PRO A 165 1.75 20.34 -1.91
CA PRO A 165 1.49 19.98 -3.31
C PRO A 165 0.78 18.63 -3.50
N MET A 166 0.98 17.67 -2.62
CA MET A 166 0.37 16.33 -2.66
C MET A 166 0.35 15.73 -1.26
N HIS A 167 -0.28 14.56 -1.09
CA HIS A 167 -0.14 13.75 0.11
C HIS A 167 -0.16 12.26 -0.24
N GLY A 168 0.40 11.41 0.62
CA GLY A 168 0.37 9.96 0.44
C GLY A 168 -0.96 9.31 0.82
N VAL A 169 -1.14 8.04 0.47
CA VAL A 169 -2.33 7.25 0.86
C VAL A 169 -2.42 7.11 2.39
N ALA A 170 -1.31 6.81 3.05
CA ALA A 170 -1.20 6.68 4.50
C ALA A 170 -0.46 7.88 5.10
N TYR A 171 -1.02 9.09 4.93
CA TYR A 171 -0.36 10.34 5.28
C TYR A 171 -0.03 10.50 6.79
N ASN A 172 -0.54 9.64 7.67
CA ASN A 172 -0.16 9.59 9.10
C ASN A 172 0.70 8.38 9.48
N ALA A 173 1.09 7.53 8.53
CA ALA A 173 2.06 6.46 8.76
C ALA A 173 3.47 7.01 8.96
N GLN A 174 4.29 6.25 9.68
CA GLN A 174 5.74 6.43 9.75
C GLN A 174 6.39 5.61 8.64
N ILE A 175 7.19 6.25 7.80
CA ILE A 175 7.99 5.61 6.77
C ILE A 175 9.29 5.13 7.41
N ILE A 176 9.56 3.83 7.31
CA ILE A 176 10.85 3.24 7.63
C ILE A 176 11.56 2.94 6.33
N SER A 177 12.61 3.69 6.01
CA SER A 177 13.34 3.54 4.75
C SER A 177 14.62 2.74 4.99
N ALA A 178 14.80 1.66 4.23
CA ALA A 178 16.09 1.01 4.08
C ALA A 178 16.56 1.19 2.64
N ASP A 179 17.83 1.54 2.50
CA ASP A 179 18.47 1.67 1.20
C ASP A 179 18.92 0.27 0.73
N ASN A 180 18.45 -0.16 -0.42
CA ASN A 180 18.98 -1.36 -1.08
C ASN A 180 20.26 -1.07 -1.85
N GLY A 181 20.64 0.21 -1.98
CA GLY A 181 21.85 0.71 -2.61
C GLY A 181 21.79 0.83 -4.12
N ASP A 182 20.67 0.41 -4.70
CA ASP A 182 20.49 0.20 -6.13
C ASP A 182 21.58 -0.66 -6.83
N PRO A 183 22.27 -1.65 -6.19
CA PRO A 183 23.18 -2.53 -6.89
C PRO A 183 22.37 -3.71 -7.44
N GLY A 184 21.61 -3.47 -8.51
CA GLY A 184 21.22 -4.51 -9.47
C GLY A 184 19.83 -5.18 -9.35
N PRO A 185 19.53 -6.10 -10.29
CA PRO A 185 20.37 -6.51 -11.42
C PRO A 185 20.06 -5.76 -12.72
N GLU A 186 20.97 -5.82 -13.70
CA GLU A 186 20.53 -5.58 -15.08
C GLU A 186 19.57 -6.71 -15.49
N ASP A 187 18.60 -6.34 -16.32
CA ASP A 187 17.37 -7.12 -16.52
C ASP A 187 17.64 -8.62 -16.82
N GLY A 188 17.29 -9.47 -15.85
CA GLY A 188 17.35 -10.93 -15.94
C GLY A 188 18.50 -11.64 -15.19
N ILE A 189 19.39 -10.92 -14.50
CA ILE A 189 20.54 -11.54 -13.79
C ILE A 189 20.20 -11.85 -12.32
N VAL A 190 19.86 -13.11 -12.03
CA VAL A 190 19.50 -13.56 -10.67
C VAL A 190 20.62 -13.30 -9.65
N LEU A 191 21.88 -13.49 -10.05
CA LEU A 191 23.03 -13.31 -9.14
C LEU A 191 23.47 -11.85 -9.00
N GLY A 192 22.77 -10.90 -9.61
CA GLY A 192 23.15 -9.49 -9.60
C GLY A 192 22.73 -8.74 -8.33
N ASN A 193 21.79 -9.29 -7.55
CA ASN A 193 21.42 -8.72 -6.26
C ASN A 193 22.50 -9.01 -5.21
N ASP A 194 23.10 -7.98 -4.62
CA ASP A 194 24.09 -8.13 -3.55
C ASP A 194 23.46 -8.67 -2.26
N GLY A 195 23.53 -9.99 -2.07
CA GLY A 195 22.84 -10.67 -0.97
C GLY A 195 23.13 -10.11 0.42
N ALA A 196 24.33 -9.58 0.69
CA ALA A 196 24.64 -8.97 1.98
C ALA A 196 23.94 -7.62 2.20
N VAL A 197 23.85 -6.79 1.15
CA VAL A 197 23.14 -5.50 1.22
C VAL A 197 21.65 -5.74 1.44
N TYR A 198 21.05 -6.60 0.62
CA TYR A 198 19.62 -6.85 0.71
C TYR A 198 19.22 -7.52 2.03
N GLN A 199 19.99 -8.52 2.49
CA GLN A 199 19.71 -9.16 3.78
C GLN A 199 19.80 -8.18 4.95
N ALA A 200 20.77 -7.26 4.93
CA ALA A 200 20.90 -6.23 5.96
C ALA A 200 19.67 -5.31 5.99
N GLY A 201 19.19 -4.87 4.82
CA GLY A 201 17.97 -4.07 4.70
C GLY A 201 16.71 -4.81 5.16
N TRP A 202 16.51 -6.06 4.71
CA TRP A 202 15.41 -6.91 5.16
C TRP A 202 15.39 -7.08 6.68
N ASN A 203 16.52 -7.46 7.26
CA ASN A 203 16.64 -7.64 8.71
C ASN A 203 16.35 -6.33 9.45
N ALA A 204 16.87 -5.20 8.98
CA ALA A 204 16.65 -3.91 9.62
C ALA A 204 15.18 -3.47 9.56
N LEU A 205 14.50 -3.65 8.41
CA LEU A 205 13.08 -3.35 8.25
C LEU A 205 12.20 -4.23 9.14
N VAL A 206 12.42 -5.55 9.16
CA VAL A 206 11.68 -6.47 10.03
C VAL A 206 11.90 -6.10 11.51
N ASN A 207 13.15 -5.89 11.93
CA ASN A 207 13.48 -5.54 13.32
C ASN A 207 12.96 -4.17 13.75
N SER A 208 12.70 -3.25 12.81
CA SER A 208 12.08 -1.96 13.11
C SER A 208 10.62 -2.08 13.56
N GLY A 209 9.99 -3.23 13.33
CA GLY A 209 8.57 -3.46 13.55
C GLY A 209 7.67 -3.01 12.38
N ALA A 210 8.23 -2.83 11.18
CA ALA A 210 7.44 -2.62 9.98
C ALA A 210 6.47 -3.79 9.78
N ARG A 211 5.19 -3.49 9.54
CA ARG A 211 4.15 -4.52 9.31
C ARG A 211 3.91 -4.80 7.83
N VAL A 212 4.29 -3.86 6.99
CA VAL A 212 4.22 -3.92 5.53
C VAL A 212 5.50 -3.34 4.96
N ILE A 213 6.05 -3.95 3.90
CA ILE A 213 7.24 -3.49 3.20
C ILE A 213 6.94 -3.40 1.70
N ASN A 214 7.12 -2.21 1.14
CA ASN A 214 7.05 -1.95 -0.29
C ASN A 214 8.40 -2.16 -0.97
N ASN A 215 8.40 -2.87 -2.09
CA ASN A 215 9.57 -3.10 -2.92
C ASN A 215 9.22 -2.73 -4.37
N SER A 216 10.00 -1.81 -4.93
CA SER A 216 9.84 -1.35 -6.30
C SER A 216 11.10 -1.67 -7.14
N TRP A 217 11.68 -2.84 -6.87
CA TRP A 217 12.82 -3.46 -7.54
C TRP A 217 12.49 -4.92 -7.88
N GLY A 218 13.27 -5.56 -8.74
CA GLY A 218 13.03 -6.93 -9.18
C GLY A 218 14.29 -7.57 -9.75
N ILE A 219 14.13 -8.71 -10.42
CA ILE A 219 15.19 -9.32 -11.25
C ILE A 219 15.12 -8.75 -12.68
N GLY A 220 13.93 -8.32 -13.12
CA GLY A 220 13.68 -7.95 -14.49
C GLY A 220 13.65 -9.16 -15.43
N ILE A 221 13.43 -8.87 -16.72
CA ILE A 221 13.40 -9.88 -17.79
C ILE A 221 14.42 -9.53 -18.85
N THR A 222 15.08 -10.52 -19.43
CA THR A 222 16.12 -10.25 -20.43
C THR A 222 15.60 -9.44 -21.61
N ASP A 223 16.48 -8.64 -22.20
CA ASP A 223 16.29 -7.81 -23.41
C ASP A 223 15.53 -8.49 -24.57
N ARG A 224 15.65 -9.82 -24.68
CA ARG A 224 14.94 -10.64 -25.66
C ARG A 224 13.42 -10.49 -25.54
N PHE A 225 12.89 -10.43 -24.31
CA PHE A 225 11.46 -10.37 -24.03
C PHE A 225 10.95 -8.93 -23.97
N SER A 226 11.77 -7.99 -23.48
CA SER A 226 11.41 -6.57 -23.38
C SER A 226 11.22 -5.93 -24.76
N LYS A 227 12.03 -6.31 -25.76
CA LYS A 227 11.94 -5.79 -27.15
C LYS A 227 10.67 -6.21 -27.90
N GLY A 228 9.99 -7.27 -27.45
CA GLY A 228 8.81 -7.87 -28.10
C GLY A 228 7.52 -7.84 -27.29
N GLY A 229 7.52 -7.29 -26.07
CA GLY A 229 6.41 -7.41 -25.10
C GLY A 229 5.06 -6.80 -25.50
N ARG A 230 4.96 -6.15 -26.67
CA ARG A 230 3.71 -5.60 -27.23
C ARG A 230 3.19 -6.34 -28.46
N ASP A 231 4.00 -7.19 -29.07
CA ASP A 231 3.66 -7.89 -30.31
C ASP A 231 3.35 -9.37 -30.00
N PRO A 232 2.11 -9.84 -30.15
CA PRO A 232 1.75 -11.24 -29.92
C PRO A 232 2.55 -12.27 -30.73
N ALA A 233 3.21 -11.84 -31.81
CA ALA A 233 4.06 -12.71 -32.63
C ALA A 233 5.49 -12.87 -32.05
N PHE A 234 5.88 -12.09 -31.04
CA PHE A 234 7.18 -12.17 -30.40
C PHE A 234 7.18 -13.08 -29.17
N PRO A 235 8.33 -13.67 -28.78
CA PRO A 235 8.45 -14.40 -27.54
C PRO A 235 8.14 -13.50 -26.32
N HIS A 236 7.38 -14.04 -25.38
CA HIS A 236 7.04 -13.38 -24.12
C HIS A 236 7.62 -14.14 -22.94
N PHE A 237 7.86 -13.43 -21.84
CA PHE A 237 8.32 -14.00 -20.60
C PHE A 237 7.18 -14.76 -19.91
N THR A 238 7.32 -16.08 -19.88
CA THR A 238 6.29 -17.03 -19.41
C THR A 238 6.62 -17.55 -18.02
N VAL A 239 5.68 -18.27 -17.39
CA VAL A 239 5.95 -18.95 -16.10
C VAL A 239 7.07 -19.99 -16.22
N GLN A 240 7.31 -20.56 -17.40
CA GLN A 240 8.45 -21.45 -17.65
C GLN A 240 9.78 -20.71 -17.57
N ASP A 241 9.86 -19.48 -18.06
CA ASP A 241 11.06 -18.65 -17.95
C ASP A 241 11.28 -18.18 -16.50
N VAL A 242 10.20 -17.89 -15.77
CA VAL A 242 10.24 -17.60 -14.34
C VAL A 242 10.78 -18.80 -13.55
N GLN A 243 10.37 -20.02 -13.89
CA GLN A 243 10.89 -21.23 -13.25
C GLN A 243 12.42 -21.34 -13.41
N VAL A 244 12.99 -20.93 -14.55
CA VAL A 244 14.44 -20.90 -14.76
C VAL A 244 15.13 -19.87 -13.85
N GLN A 245 14.52 -18.69 -13.63
CA GLN A 245 15.02 -17.75 -12.65
C GLN A 245 14.95 -18.34 -11.23
N PHE A 246 13.82 -18.95 -10.86
CA PHE A 246 13.66 -19.55 -9.54
C PHE A 246 14.60 -20.73 -9.30
N ASP A 247 14.92 -21.53 -10.32
CA ASP A 247 15.88 -22.62 -10.19
C ASP A 247 17.29 -22.11 -9.81
N GLN A 248 17.68 -20.92 -10.28
CA GLN A 248 18.91 -20.26 -9.85
C GLN A 248 18.80 -19.71 -8.42
N ILE A 249 17.68 -19.06 -8.07
CA ILE A 249 17.42 -18.58 -6.71
C ILE A 249 17.53 -19.73 -5.72
N ARG A 250 16.88 -20.85 -6.02
CA ARG A 250 16.85 -22.05 -5.17
C ARG A 250 18.24 -22.59 -4.85
N GLN A 251 19.20 -22.46 -5.74
CA GLN A 251 20.59 -22.91 -5.51
C GLN A 251 21.34 -22.07 -4.48
N ILE A 252 20.92 -20.82 -4.26
CA ILE A 252 21.60 -19.87 -3.36
C ILE A 252 20.81 -19.56 -2.08
N LEU A 253 19.57 -20.05 -1.93
CA LEU A 253 18.80 -19.90 -0.69
C LEU A 253 19.56 -20.46 0.52
N GLY A 254 19.47 -19.77 1.66
CA GLY A 254 20.24 -20.10 2.87
C GLY A 254 21.74 -19.76 2.82
N THR A 255 22.23 -19.17 1.74
CA THR A 255 23.62 -18.67 1.62
C THR A 255 23.66 -17.14 1.69
N ARG A 256 24.86 -16.55 1.88
CA ARG A 256 25.00 -15.08 1.87
C ARG A 256 24.63 -14.44 0.52
N PRO A 257 25.05 -14.98 -0.65
CA PRO A 257 24.58 -14.48 -1.95
C PRO A 257 23.05 -14.51 -2.12
N GLY A 258 22.38 -15.50 -1.51
CA GLY A 258 20.92 -15.60 -1.55
C GLY A 258 20.17 -14.63 -0.65
N GLY A 259 20.86 -13.72 0.06
CA GLY A 259 20.27 -12.88 1.09
C GLY A 259 19.15 -11.94 0.62
N ALA A 260 19.13 -11.57 -0.67
CA ALA A 260 18.03 -10.79 -1.25
C ALA A 260 16.71 -11.57 -1.26
N TYR A 261 16.78 -12.86 -1.60
CA TYR A 261 15.64 -13.76 -1.70
C TYR A 261 15.26 -14.34 -0.35
N GLN A 262 16.27 -14.79 0.41
CA GLN A 262 16.05 -15.37 1.74
C GLN A 262 15.48 -14.34 2.70
N GLY A 263 15.99 -13.11 2.71
CA GLY A 263 15.46 -12.03 3.54
C GLY A 263 13.98 -11.70 3.22
N ALA A 264 13.59 -11.73 1.95
CA ALA A 264 12.20 -11.50 1.54
C ALA A 264 11.26 -12.63 2.01
N ILE A 265 11.72 -13.89 1.86
CA ILE A 265 11.01 -15.08 2.36
C ILE A 265 10.84 -15.00 3.88
N ASP A 266 11.91 -14.69 4.61
CA ASP A 266 11.90 -14.64 6.07
C ASP A 266 11.01 -13.49 6.59
N ALA A 267 11.01 -12.34 5.92
CA ALA A 267 10.10 -11.24 6.21
C ALA A 267 8.64 -11.70 6.09
N ALA A 268 8.27 -12.32 4.98
CA ALA A 268 6.90 -12.81 4.76
C ALA A 268 6.50 -13.93 5.74
N ARG A 269 7.42 -14.86 6.06
CA ARG A 269 7.21 -15.90 7.09
C ARG A 269 7.02 -15.33 8.49
N SER A 270 7.59 -14.17 8.78
CA SER A 270 7.40 -13.50 10.08
C SER A 270 6.01 -12.84 10.24
N GLY A 271 5.21 -12.80 9.16
CA GLY A 271 3.89 -12.17 9.12
C GLY A 271 3.90 -10.70 8.68
N VAL A 272 5.05 -10.22 8.18
CA VAL A 272 5.16 -8.91 7.52
C VAL A 272 4.65 -9.05 6.09
N VAL A 273 3.76 -8.14 5.68
CA VAL A 273 3.26 -8.16 4.30
C VAL A 273 4.31 -7.57 3.37
N THR A 274 4.73 -8.36 2.39
CA THR A 274 5.74 -7.98 1.41
C THR A 274 5.09 -7.69 0.07
N ILE A 275 5.26 -6.48 -0.43
CA ILE A 275 4.65 -5.99 -1.68
C ILE A 275 5.74 -5.80 -2.72
N PHE A 276 5.52 -6.32 -3.92
CA PHE A 276 6.41 -6.15 -5.08
C PHE A 276 5.67 -5.61 -6.30
N ALA A 277 6.30 -4.65 -6.98
CA ALA A 277 5.90 -4.21 -8.31
C ALA A 277 6.00 -5.36 -9.32
N ALA A 278 5.03 -5.48 -10.24
CA ALA A 278 4.95 -6.61 -11.19
C ALA A 278 6.02 -6.59 -12.31
N GLY A 279 6.73 -5.47 -12.51
CA GLY A 279 7.62 -5.25 -13.66
C GLY A 279 7.07 -4.23 -14.66
N ASN A 280 7.93 -3.74 -15.56
CA ASN A 280 7.60 -2.65 -16.50
C ASN A 280 7.77 -3.07 -17.96
N ASP A 281 7.52 -4.36 -18.24
CA ASP A 281 7.86 -5.00 -19.50
C ASP A 281 6.65 -5.31 -20.38
N TYR A 282 5.61 -4.50 -20.30
CA TYR A 282 4.37 -4.63 -21.09
C TYR A 282 3.51 -5.85 -20.74
N ASN A 283 2.23 -5.76 -21.09
CA ASN A 283 1.20 -6.64 -20.58
C ASN A 283 1.20 -8.07 -21.17
N LEU A 284 2.05 -8.36 -22.15
CA LEU A 284 2.22 -9.73 -22.63
C LEU A 284 3.21 -10.53 -21.77
N ASN A 285 4.03 -9.86 -20.97
CA ASN A 285 5.03 -10.47 -20.10
C ASN A 285 4.49 -10.65 -18.67
N ASN A 286 4.90 -11.75 -18.03
CA ASN A 286 4.57 -12.05 -16.64
C ASN A 286 5.57 -11.39 -15.67
N PRO A 287 5.24 -11.32 -14.37
CA PRO A 287 6.18 -10.86 -13.35
C PRO A 287 7.41 -11.76 -13.22
N ASP A 288 8.56 -11.20 -12.85
CA ASP A 288 9.77 -11.98 -12.58
C ASP A 288 9.66 -12.86 -11.32
N ALA A 289 10.66 -13.72 -11.10
CA ALA A 289 10.64 -14.65 -9.97
C ALA A 289 10.75 -13.99 -8.59
N MET A 290 11.23 -12.74 -8.50
CA MET A 290 11.18 -11.99 -7.24
C MET A 290 9.76 -11.50 -7.00
N ALA A 291 9.16 -10.80 -7.98
CA ALA A 291 7.81 -10.28 -7.85
C ALA A 291 6.77 -11.38 -7.59
N GLY A 292 6.97 -12.58 -8.13
CA GLY A 292 6.12 -13.75 -7.93
C GLY A 292 6.68 -14.83 -6.99
N LEU A 293 7.59 -14.50 -6.07
CA LEU A 293 8.26 -15.48 -5.20
C LEU A 293 7.27 -16.34 -4.38
N GLY A 294 6.12 -15.78 -4.01
CA GLY A 294 5.04 -16.51 -3.32
C GLY A 294 4.44 -17.67 -4.11
N TYR A 295 4.60 -17.71 -5.44
CA TYR A 295 4.20 -18.87 -6.26
C TYR A 295 5.11 -20.09 -6.01
N PHE A 296 6.41 -19.85 -5.83
CA PHE A 296 7.40 -20.93 -5.66
C PHE A 296 7.65 -21.29 -4.19
N VAL A 297 7.22 -20.43 -3.27
CA VAL A 297 7.29 -20.62 -1.82
C VAL A 297 5.87 -20.45 -1.26
N PRO A 298 4.96 -21.42 -1.48
CA PRO A 298 3.52 -21.23 -1.27
C PRO A 298 3.14 -20.74 0.12
N GLU A 299 3.90 -21.12 1.15
CA GLU A 299 3.64 -20.73 2.53
C GLU A 299 3.77 -19.21 2.79
N ILE A 300 4.44 -18.45 1.90
CA ILE A 300 4.53 -16.99 2.03
C ILE A 300 3.46 -16.24 1.24
N ALA A 301 2.77 -16.90 0.30
CA ALA A 301 1.76 -16.28 -0.56
C ALA A 301 0.68 -15.49 0.21
N PRO A 302 0.21 -15.93 1.41
CA PRO A 302 -0.74 -15.13 2.19
C PRO A 302 -0.21 -13.75 2.63
N ASN A 303 1.10 -13.61 2.82
CA ASN A 303 1.74 -12.34 3.19
C ASN A 303 2.47 -11.69 2.00
N TRP A 304 2.20 -12.10 0.75
CA TRP A 304 2.86 -11.59 -0.45
C TRP A 304 1.84 -10.94 -1.39
N LEU A 305 2.18 -9.78 -1.96
CA LEU A 305 1.35 -9.12 -2.96
C LEU A 305 2.18 -8.67 -4.15
N THR A 306 1.74 -9.05 -5.36
CA THR A 306 2.26 -8.50 -6.62
C THR A 306 1.37 -7.37 -7.10
N VAL A 307 1.93 -6.30 -7.66
CA VAL A 307 1.17 -5.10 -8.02
C VAL A 307 1.36 -4.70 -9.47
N ALA A 308 0.27 -4.80 -10.24
CA ALA A 308 0.18 -4.31 -11.61
C ALA A 308 -0.24 -2.81 -11.65
N ALA A 309 0.21 -2.08 -12.66
CA ALA A 309 -0.02 -0.64 -12.78
C ALA A 309 -1.21 -0.32 -13.69
N LEU A 310 -2.07 0.58 -13.25
CA LEU A 310 -3.22 1.09 -14.00
C LEU A 310 -2.98 2.53 -14.48
N GLN A 311 -3.69 2.88 -15.55
CA GLN A 311 -3.81 4.24 -16.05
C GLN A 311 -5.28 4.63 -16.14
N GLN A 312 -5.56 5.92 -16.09
CA GLN A 312 -6.84 6.44 -16.55
C GLN A 312 -7.03 6.04 -18.02
N ASN A 313 -8.21 5.52 -18.35
CA ASN A 313 -8.50 5.05 -19.69
C ASN A 313 -8.40 6.23 -20.68
N PRO A 314 -7.47 6.22 -21.65
CA PRO A 314 -7.33 7.30 -22.62
C PRO A 314 -8.58 7.41 -23.53
N ASP A 315 -9.33 6.33 -23.66
CA ASP A 315 -10.57 6.23 -24.45
C ASP A 315 -11.83 6.36 -23.57
N ALA A 316 -11.73 6.99 -22.39
CA ALA A 316 -12.83 7.10 -21.42
C ALA A 316 -14.13 7.67 -21.99
N ALA A 317 -14.06 8.52 -23.04
CA ALA A 317 -15.24 9.02 -23.75
C ALA A 317 -16.05 7.91 -24.46
N ALA A 318 -15.40 6.80 -24.85
CA ALA A 318 -16.03 5.61 -25.42
C ALA A 318 -16.33 4.52 -24.37
N ALA A 319 -15.70 4.59 -23.19
CA ALA A 319 -15.74 3.56 -22.16
C ALA A 319 -16.27 4.10 -20.82
N ALA A 320 -17.49 4.64 -20.81
CA ALA A 320 -18.15 5.16 -19.61
C ALA A 320 -18.23 4.14 -18.44
N THR A 321 -18.06 2.85 -18.73
CA THR A 321 -18.06 1.74 -17.76
C THR A 321 -16.66 1.24 -17.38
N THR A 322 -15.59 1.71 -18.04
CA THR A 322 -14.22 1.22 -17.85
C THR A 322 -13.25 2.39 -17.67
N PRO A 323 -13.34 3.13 -16.55
CA PRO A 323 -12.56 4.37 -16.33
C PRO A 323 -11.05 4.14 -16.21
N TYR A 324 -10.63 2.89 -15.95
CA TYR A 324 -9.23 2.52 -15.78
C TYR A 324 -8.90 1.29 -16.61
N THR A 325 -7.68 1.26 -17.14
CA THR A 325 -7.14 0.12 -17.89
C THR A 325 -5.72 -0.16 -17.44
N LEU A 326 -5.20 -1.35 -17.75
CA LEU A 326 -3.81 -1.68 -17.46
C LEU A 326 -2.88 -0.70 -18.19
N SER A 327 -1.89 -0.18 -17.46
CA SER A 327 -0.86 0.69 -18.03
C SER A 327 -0.12 -0.04 -19.14
N THR A 328 0.11 0.64 -20.26
CA THR A 328 0.73 -0.02 -21.42
C THR A 328 2.08 -0.65 -21.13
N PHE A 329 2.87 -0.09 -20.19
CA PHE A 329 4.17 -0.62 -19.75
C PHE A 329 4.05 -1.70 -18.67
N SER A 330 2.92 -1.88 -18.00
CA SER A 330 2.82 -2.82 -16.88
C SER A 330 2.96 -4.25 -17.38
N SER A 331 3.82 -5.04 -16.73
CA SER A 331 3.65 -6.49 -16.75
C SER A 331 2.25 -6.82 -16.18
N ARG A 332 1.63 -7.88 -16.70
CA ARG A 332 0.33 -8.34 -16.20
C ARG A 332 0.50 -9.13 -14.90
N CYS A 333 -0.59 -9.43 -14.19
CA CYS A 333 -0.51 -10.31 -13.02
C CYS A 333 -0.06 -11.75 -13.37
N GLY A 334 -0.52 -12.29 -14.49
CA GLY A 334 -0.08 -13.59 -15.00
C GLY A 334 -0.27 -14.72 -14.00
N TYR A 335 0.77 -15.54 -13.82
CA TYR A 335 0.77 -16.65 -12.86
C TYR A 335 0.64 -16.23 -11.39
N THR A 336 0.85 -14.95 -11.07
CA THR A 336 0.70 -14.40 -9.71
C THR A 336 -0.73 -13.98 -9.38
N ALA A 337 -1.69 -14.16 -10.30
CA ALA A 337 -3.03 -13.59 -10.20
C ALA A 337 -3.75 -13.85 -8.87
N SER A 338 -3.56 -15.02 -8.24
CA SER A 338 -4.19 -15.36 -6.96
C SER A 338 -3.70 -14.52 -5.76
N PHE A 339 -2.57 -13.83 -5.89
CA PHE A 339 -2.03 -12.88 -4.91
C PHE A 339 -1.63 -11.53 -5.53
N CYS A 340 -2.16 -11.21 -6.72
CA CYS A 340 -1.90 -9.96 -7.41
C CYS A 340 -3.08 -9.00 -7.34
N VAL A 341 -2.80 -7.71 -7.16
CA VAL A 341 -3.77 -6.62 -7.26
C VAL A 341 -3.29 -5.57 -8.25
N SER A 342 -4.19 -4.71 -8.70
CA SER A 342 -3.88 -3.58 -9.56
C SER A 342 -4.04 -2.25 -8.83
N ALA A 343 -3.21 -1.27 -9.15
CA ALA A 343 -3.27 0.06 -8.54
C ALA A 343 -2.79 1.18 -9.50
N PRO A 344 -3.14 2.46 -9.25
CA PRO A 344 -2.71 3.60 -10.06
C PRO A 344 -1.18 3.68 -10.24
N GLY A 345 -0.69 3.70 -11.47
CA GLY A 345 0.76 3.70 -11.76
C GLY A 345 1.19 4.59 -12.93
N THR A 346 0.27 5.30 -13.58
CA THR A 346 0.57 6.21 -14.70
C THR A 346 0.25 7.66 -14.33
N ARG A 347 1.18 8.57 -14.60
CA ARG A 347 1.12 10.01 -14.27
C ARG A 347 0.79 10.23 -12.79
N ILE A 348 1.59 9.59 -11.93
CA ILE A 348 1.46 9.70 -10.48
C ILE A 348 2.37 10.81 -9.99
N TYR A 349 1.77 11.81 -9.35
CA TYR A 349 2.45 13.02 -8.86
C TYR A 349 2.95 12.81 -7.44
N SER A 350 4.25 12.96 -7.21
CA SER A 350 4.85 12.75 -5.88
C SER A 350 6.18 13.49 -5.74
N SER A 351 6.72 13.52 -4.53
CA SER A 351 8.00 14.13 -4.15
C SER A 351 9.18 13.55 -4.93
N VAL A 352 10.13 14.39 -5.31
CA VAL A 352 11.36 14.02 -6.02
C VAL A 352 12.54 14.84 -5.56
N LEU A 353 13.73 14.34 -5.88
CA LEU A 353 14.99 15.05 -5.76
C LEU A 353 15.58 15.28 -7.15
N ASN A 354 16.30 16.37 -7.30
CA ASN A 354 17.11 16.65 -8.47
C ASN A 354 18.50 17.11 -8.03
N GLY A 355 19.49 16.94 -8.89
CA GLY A 355 20.88 17.29 -8.62
C GLY A 355 21.83 16.18 -9.05
N THR A 356 23.12 16.47 -9.01
CA THR A 356 24.21 15.56 -9.38
C THR A 356 25.19 15.32 -8.22
N SER A 357 24.89 15.90 -7.06
CA SER A 357 25.62 15.79 -5.80
C SER A 357 24.73 16.27 -4.64
N LEU A 358 25.15 16.01 -3.40
CA LEU A 358 24.45 16.57 -2.23
C LEU A 358 24.55 18.11 -2.15
N ALA A 359 25.53 18.74 -2.83
CA ALA A 359 25.74 20.18 -2.78
C ALA A 359 24.80 20.97 -3.71
N ASP A 360 24.35 20.37 -4.81
CA ASP A 360 23.39 20.94 -5.78
C ASP A 360 22.00 20.28 -5.66
N LEU A 361 21.76 19.53 -4.59
CA LEU A 361 20.49 18.86 -4.33
C LEU A 361 19.36 19.89 -4.24
N THR A 362 18.29 19.65 -5.00
CA THR A 362 17.03 20.37 -4.90
C THR A 362 15.87 19.40 -4.74
N VAL A 363 14.83 19.84 -4.04
CA VAL A 363 13.59 19.09 -3.81
C VAL A 363 12.49 19.59 -4.73
N GLY A 364 11.52 18.75 -5.04
CA GLY A 364 10.39 19.12 -5.89
C GLY A 364 9.35 18.03 -6.00
N TRP A 365 8.44 18.16 -6.96
CA TRP A 365 7.40 17.17 -7.21
C TRP A 365 7.25 16.94 -8.71
N ALA A 366 7.05 15.70 -9.12
CA ALA A 366 6.95 15.35 -10.52
C ALA A 366 6.05 14.13 -10.76
N ASN A 367 5.52 14.05 -11.99
CA ASN A 367 4.82 12.86 -12.46
C ASN A 367 5.81 11.77 -12.88
N LYS A 368 5.59 10.55 -12.39
CA LYS A 368 6.26 9.34 -12.87
C LYS A 368 5.26 8.28 -13.32
N ASN A 369 5.78 7.29 -14.04
CA ASN A 369 5.05 6.12 -14.49
C ASN A 369 5.83 4.88 -14.08
N GLY A 370 5.13 3.84 -13.62
CA GLY A 370 5.72 2.54 -13.32
C GLY A 370 4.84 1.71 -12.41
N THR A 371 5.04 0.39 -12.41
CA THR A 371 4.54 -0.49 -11.35
C THR A 371 5.13 -0.09 -9.99
N SER A 372 6.30 0.55 -9.98
CA SER A 372 6.89 1.22 -8.83
C SER A 372 6.05 2.33 -8.22
N MET A 373 5.13 2.95 -8.96
CA MET A 373 4.19 3.95 -8.45
C MET A 373 2.85 3.31 -8.02
N ALA A 374 2.53 2.14 -8.56
CA ALA A 374 1.36 1.36 -8.16
C ALA A 374 1.57 0.62 -6.82
N ALA A 375 2.73 0.01 -6.63
CA ALA A 375 3.09 -0.69 -5.39
C ALA A 375 2.91 0.18 -4.11
N PRO A 376 3.38 1.45 -4.05
CA PRO A 376 3.20 2.28 -2.85
C PRO A 376 1.75 2.70 -2.59
N HIS A 377 0.87 2.72 -3.61
CA HIS A 377 -0.57 2.89 -3.37
C HIS A 377 -1.14 1.70 -2.57
N VAL A 378 -0.69 0.48 -2.90
CA VAL A 378 -1.05 -0.74 -2.16
C VAL A 378 -0.44 -0.72 -0.76
N ALA A 379 0.83 -0.35 -0.63
CA ALA A 379 1.50 -0.28 0.67
C ALA A 379 0.84 0.72 1.63
N GLY A 380 0.52 1.92 1.14
CA GLY A 380 -0.21 2.92 1.91
C GLY A 380 -1.62 2.43 2.27
N SER A 381 -2.35 1.81 1.33
CA SER A 381 -3.66 1.21 1.62
C SER A 381 -3.59 0.12 2.68
N MET A 382 -2.56 -0.74 2.64
CA MET A 382 -2.30 -1.74 3.67
C MET A 382 -2.04 -1.10 5.03
N ALA A 383 -1.29 0.00 5.10
CA ALA A 383 -1.09 0.72 6.36
C ALA A 383 -2.41 1.31 6.91
N VAL A 384 -3.24 1.92 6.08
CA VAL A 384 -4.57 2.39 6.50
C VAL A 384 -5.43 1.23 7.02
N LEU A 385 -5.41 0.07 6.35
CA LEU A 385 -6.17 -1.09 6.79
C LEU A 385 -5.60 -1.74 8.05
N MET A 386 -4.29 -1.69 8.26
CA MET A 386 -3.63 -2.18 9.49
C MET A 386 -3.97 -1.32 10.72
N GLU A 387 -4.26 -0.02 10.53
CA GLU A 387 -4.84 0.85 11.55
C GLU A 387 -6.32 0.48 11.81
N ARG A 388 -7.11 0.31 10.72
CA ARG A 388 -8.53 -0.06 10.77
C ARG A 388 -8.77 -1.40 11.46
N PHE A 389 -7.90 -2.38 11.23
CA PHE A 389 -7.99 -3.75 11.74
C PHE A 389 -6.75 -4.11 12.58
N PRO A 390 -6.58 -3.48 13.75
CA PRO A 390 -5.38 -3.64 14.56
C PRO A 390 -5.23 -5.06 15.13
N TYR A 391 -6.32 -5.83 15.21
CA TYR A 391 -6.31 -7.22 15.68
C TYR A 391 -6.00 -8.24 14.57
N MET A 392 -6.08 -7.86 13.29
CA MET A 392 -5.82 -8.78 12.17
C MET A 392 -4.31 -8.98 11.93
N THR A 393 -3.97 -10.19 11.48
CA THR A 393 -2.64 -10.52 10.94
C THR A 393 -2.39 -9.83 9.60
N GLY A 394 -1.13 -9.79 9.14
CA GLY A 394 -0.78 -9.25 7.83
C GLY A 394 -1.57 -9.91 6.69
N ALA A 395 -1.58 -11.25 6.65
CA ALA A 395 -2.32 -12.03 5.67
C ALA A 395 -3.82 -11.74 5.64
N GLN A 396 -4.45 -11.60 6.80
CA GLN A 396 -5.88 -11.25 6.86
C GLN A 396 -6.16 -9.86 6.29
N VAL A 397 -5.28 -8.88 6.54
CA VAL A 397 -5.43 -7.55 5.95
C VAL A 397 -5.21 -7.60 4.43
N ALA A 398 -4.26 -8.42 3.95
CA ALA A 398 -4.06 -8.66 2.53
C ALA A 398 -5.29 -9.31 1.87
N ASP A 399 -5.97 -10.25 2.54
CA ASP A 399 -7.23 -10.83 2.07
C ASP A 399 -8.36 -9.80 2.05
N VAL A 400 -8.47 -8.93 3.05
CA VAL A 400 -9.44 -7.82 3.01
C VAL A 400 -9.17 -6.94 1.79
N LEU A 401 -7.92 -6.54 1.55
CA LEU A 401 -7.56 -5.72 0.39
C LEU A 401 -7.91 -6.40 -0.94
N LYS A 402 -7.51 -7.67 -1.13
CA LYS A 402 -7.76 -8.44 -2.36
C LYS A 402 -9.25 -8.65 -2.60
N THR A 403 -9.97 -9.15 -1.60
CA THR A 403 -11.38 -9.56 -1.77
C THR A 403 -12.31 -8.37 -1.99
N THR A 404 -11.90 -7.17 -1.58
CA THR A 404 -12.68 -5.94 -1.73
C THR A 404 -12.28 -5.13 -2.95
N ALA A 405 -11.30 -5.58 -3.74
CA ALA A 405 -10.93 -4.94 -4.99
C ALA A 405 -12.14 -4.76 -5.93
N THR A 406 -12.09 -3.69 -6.72
CA THR A 406 -12.98 -3.46 -7.84
C THR A 406 -12.52 -4.34 -8.99
N ASP A 407 -13.35 -5.32 -9.33
CA ASP A 407 -13.11 -6.24 -10.44
C ASP A 407 -12.94 -5.48 -11.76
N LEU A 408 -11.93 -5.85 -12.54
CA LEU A 408 -11.59 -5.27 -13.83
C LEU A 408 -11.24 -6.41 -14.79
N GLY A 409 -11.70 -6.33 -16.03
CA GLY A 409 -11.42 -7.37 -17.02
C GLY A 409 -12.46 -8.49 -16.99
N ALA A 410 -11.99 -9.73 -16.92
CA ALA A 410 -12.87 -10.89 -16.84
C ALA A 410 -13.44 -11.00 -15.41
N PRO A 411 -14.68 -11.51 -15.21
CA PRO A 411 -15.23 -11.63 -13.87
C PRO A 411 -14.36 -12.47 -12.93
N GLY A 412 -13.96 -11.88 -11.79
CA GLY A 412 -13.16 -12.55 -10.77
C GLY A 412 -11.65 -12.47 -11.02
N VAL A 413 -10.88 -13.37 -10.41
CA VAL A 413 -9.42 -13.34 -10.53
C VAL A 413 -8.99 -13.64 -11.97
N ASP A 414 -8.23 -12.74 -12.59
CA ASP A 414 -7.76 -12.91 -13.97
C ASP A 414 -6.25 -12.63 -14.16
N ALA A 415 -5.72 -13.07 -15.30
CA ALA A 415 -4.30 -12.94 -15.61
C ALA A 415 -3.85 -11.49 -15.89
N LEU A 416 -4.75 -10.56 -16.14
CA LEU A 416 -4.41 -9.18 -16.50
C LEU A 416 -4.36 -8.28 -15.27
N TYR A 417 -5.39 -8.36 -14.43
CA TYR A 417 -5.62 -7.48 -13.29
C TYR A 417 -5.52 -8.17 -11.92
N GLY A 418 -5.41 -9.50 -11.89
CA GLY A 418 -5.41 -10.27 -10.65
C GLY A 418 -6.79 -10.18 -10.01
N TRP A 419 -6.84 -9.78 -8.73
CA TRP A 419 -8.09 -9.50 -8.02
C TRP A 419 -8.80 -8.20 -8.48
N GLY A 420 -8.18 -7.40 -9.34
CA GLY A 420 -8.71 -6.11 -9.79
C GLY A 420 -8.05 -4.91 -9.08
N MET A 421 -8.64 -3.73 -9.24
CA MET A 421 -8.11 -2.50 -8.64
C MET A 421 -8.41 -2.43 -7.14
N ILE A 422 -7.42 -2.13 -6.31
CA ILE A 422 -7.67 -1.95 -4.86
C ILE A 422 -8.74 -0.89 -4.60
N ASN A 423 -9.60 -1.13 -3.61
CA ASN A 423 -10.70 -0.24 -3.26
C ASN A 423 -10.73 -0.04 -1.73
N LEU A 424 -9.99 0.98 -1.27
CA LEU A 424 -9.81 1.27 0.14
C LEU A 424 -11.13 1.62 0.83
N GLY A 425 -12.03 2.33 0.14
CA GLY A 425 -13.36 2.66 0.65
C GLY A 425 -14.27 1.45 0.88
N LYS A 426 -14.13 0.38 0.09
CA LYS A 426 -14.80 -0.90 0.35
C LYS A 426 -14.06 -1.73 1.40
N ALA A 427 -12.73 -1.69 1.40
CA ALA A 427 -11.88 -2.48 2.31
C ALA A 427 -12.08 -2.13 3.79
N ILE A 428 -12.29 -0.86 4.14
CA ILE A 428 -12.54 -0.44 5.54
C ILE A 428 -13.83 -1.02 6.15
N ASN A 429 -14.70 -1.61 5.34
CA ASN A 429 -15.96 -2.24 5.76
C ASN A 429 -15.82 -3.74 6.09
N GLY A 430 -14.60 -4.28 6.06
CA GLY A 430 -14.30 -5.70 6.31
C GLY A 430 -14.08 -6.50 5.03
N PRO A 431 -13.81 -7.81 5.11
CA PRO A 431 -13.65 -8.65 3.92
C PRO A 431 -14.95 -8.69 3.11
N SER A 432 -14.88 -8.98 1.80
CA SER A 432 -16.08 -9.34 1.02
C SER A 432 -16.08 -10.78 0.52
N MET A 433 -15.06 -11.55 0.85
CA MET A 433 -15.03 -12.98 0.59
C MET A 433 -14.18 -13.68 1.67
N PHE A 434 -14.60 -14.87 2.10
CA PHE A 434 -13.73 -15.81 2.78
C PHE A 434 -13.18 -16.80 1.75
N VAL A 435 -11.94 -16.58 1.37
CA VAL A 435 -11.30 -17.24 0.23
C VAL A 435 -10.79 -18.62 0.63
N THR A 436 -10.98 -19.58 -0.28
CA THR A 436 -10.32 -20.89 -0.26
C THR A 436 -9.73 -21.17 -1.64
N GLU A 437 -9.01 -22.29 -1.79
CA GLU A 437 -8.57 -22.77 -3.11
C GLU A 437 -9.73 -22.87 -4.12
N ALA A 438 -10.94 -23.24 -3.68
CA ALA A 438 -12.09 -23.39 -4.56
C ALA A 438 -12.55 -22.07 -5.21
N ASP A 439 -12.23 -20.94 -4.60
CA ASP A 439 -12.52 -19.60 -5.13
C ASP A 439 -11.48 -19.13 -6.16
N ILE A 440 -10.33 -19.82 -6.25
CA ILE A 440 -9.26 -19.48 -7.18
C ILE A 440 -9.42 -20.28 -8.48
N PRO A 441 -9.38 -19.64 -9.67
CA PRO A 441 -9.34 -20.34 -10.95
C PRO A 441 -8.19 -21.34 -11.00
N ALA A 442 -8.43 -22.51 -11.59
CA ALA A 442 -7.49 -23.64 -11.55
C ALA A 442 -6.09 -23.29 -12.10
N GLU A 443 -6.03 -22.40 -13.08
CA GLU A 443 -4.80 -21.90 -13.71
C GLU A 443 -3.93 -21.03 -12.79
N PHE A 444 -4.48 -20.48 -11.70
CA PHE A 444 -3.77 -19.60 -10.76
C PHE A 444 -3.62 -20.21 -9.36
N ARG A 445 -4.03 -21.47 -9.19
CA ARG A 445 -3.90 -22.18 -7.92
C ARG A 445 -2.45 -22.50 -7.61
N ILE A 446 -2.10 -22.31 -6.34
CA ILE A 446 -0.79 -22.62 -5.79
C ILE A 446 -1.01 -23.63 -4.68
N ASP A 447 -0.46 -24.83 -4.85
CA ASP A 447 -0.58 -25.89 -3.86
C ASP A 447 0.07 -25.47 -2.54
N GLY A 448 -0.64 -25.64 -1.42
CA GLY A 448 -0.19 -25.24 -0.09
C GLY A 448 -0.28 -23.74 0.23
N ALA A 449 -0.77 -22.89 -0.67
CA ALA A 449 -0.91 -21.44 -0.42
C ALA A 449 -2.22 -21.04 0.28
N TYR A 450 -3.23 -21.92 0.28
CA TYR A 450 -4.56 -21.62 0.81
C TYR A 450 -4.76 -22.32 2.17
N GLY A 451 -5.28 -21.57 3.14
CA GLY A 451 -5.47 -22.04 4.52
C GLY A 451 -6.58 -23.08 4.68
N ASP A 452 -6.93 -23.37 5.93
CA ASP A 452 -7.89 -24.40 6.39
C ASP A 452 -9.37 -24.07 6.13
N SER A 453 -9.66 -23.17 5.19
CA SER A 453 -10.99 -22.68 4.84
C SER A 453 -11.73 -21.94 5.95
N GLN A 454 -11.05 -21.45 7.00
CA GLN A 454 -11.66 -20.61 8.05
C GLN A 454 -10.97 -19.24 8.18
N PHE A 455 -11.76 -18.18 8.05
CA PHE A 455 -11.33 -16.84 8.47
C PHE A 455 -11.48 -16.71 9.99
N VAL A 456 -10.38 -16.55 10.71
CA VAL A 456 -10.40 -16.42 12.17
C VAL A 456 -10.52 -14.96 12.61
N ALA A 457 -11.72 -14.52 12.98
CA ALA A 457 -11.95 -13.22 13.58
C ALA A 457 -11.66 -13.28 15.09
N ASP A 458 -10.41 -13.02 15.47
CA ASP A 458 -10.00 -12.90 16.87
C ASP A 458 -10.06 -11.44 17.34
N LEU A 459 -11.10 -11.09 18.09
CA LEU A 459 -11.25 -9.76 18.69
C LEU A 459 -10.84 -9.86 20.17
N PRO A 460 -9.59 -9.53 20.51
CA PRO A 460 -9.02 -9.88 21.81
C PRO A 460 -9.46 -8.94 22.95
N GLY A 461 -10.19 -7.86 22.63
CA GLY A 461 -10.56 -6.81 23.57
C GLY A 461 -9.57 -5.64 23.56
N VAL A 462 -10.04 -4.50 24.06
CA VAL A 462 -9.23 -3.28 24.19
C VAL A 462 -8.14 -3.49 25.23
N GLY A 463 -6.91 -3.10 24.90
CA GLY A 463 -5.73 -3.24 25.74
C GLY A 463 -4.99 -4.58 25.59
N ALA A 464 -5.50 -5.51 24.79
CA ALA A 464 -4.82 -6.77 24.53
C ALA A 464 -3.53 -6.57 23.74
N ILE A 465 -2.51 -7.38 24.01
CA ILE A 465 -1.27 -7.42 23.24
C ILE A 465 -1.44 -8.38 22.06
N VAL A 466 -1.16 -7.90 20.85
CA VAL A 466 -1.16 -8.66 19.61
C VAL A 466 0.27 -8.84 19.13
N ASP A 467 0.59 -9.98 18.52
CA ASP A 467 1.94 -10.34 18.07
C ASP A 467 3.00 -10.30 19.18
N ALA A 468 2.63 -10.76 20.38
CA ALA A 468 3.51 -10.77 21.55
C ALA A 468 4.87 -11.43 21.25
N GLY A 469 5.95 -10.74 21.62
CA GLY A 469 7.34 -11.20 21.40
C GLY A 469 7.89 -11.00 19.99
N LYS A 470 7.09 -10.53 19.02
CA LYS A 470 7.56 -10.19 17.68
C LYS A 470 7.94 -8.71 17.57
N PRO A 471 8.78 -8.31 16.59
CA PRO A 471 9.00 -6.89 16.29
C PRO A 471 7.71 -6.11 15.97
N THR A 472 6.69 -6.78 15.44
CA THR A 472 5.37 -6.22 15.11
C THR A 472 4.38 -6.17 16.28
N GLN A 473 4.84 -6.48 17.50
CA GLN A 473 4.03 -6.43 18.72
C GLN A 473 3.38 -5.07 18.88
N ARG A 474 2.09 -5.08 19.23
CA ARG A 474 1.31 -3.87 19.46
C ARG A 474 0.19 -4.08 20.48
N THR A 475 -0.28 -2.98 21.06
CA THR A 475 -1.45 -2.98 21.91
C THR A 475 -2.69 -2.65 21.08
N CYS A 476 -3.73 -3.48 21.18
CA CYS A 476 -5.00 -3.26 20.52
C CYS A 476 -5.80 -2.19 21.29
N THR A 477 -5.55 -0.91 21.02
CA THR A 477 -6.11 0.23 21.77
C THR A 477 -7.44 0.74 21.23
N GLY A 478 -7.73 0.51 19.96
CA GLY A 478 -8.92 1.02 19.30
C GLY A 478 -10.21 0.33 19.75
N PRO A 479 -11.37 1.02 19.70
CA PRO A 479 -12.67 0.44 20.06
C PRO A 479 -13.00 -0.83 19.24
N GLN A 480 -12.52 -0.92 18.01
CA GLN A 480 -12.65 -2.07 17.11
C GLN A 480 -12.07 -3.38 17.69
N CYS A 481 -11.14 -3.29 18.65
CA CYS A 481 -10.62 -4.46 19.37
C CYS A 481 -11.66 -5.09 20.30
N GLY A 482 -12.61 -4.30 20.80
CA GLY A 482 -13.71 -4.74 21.65
C GLY A 482 -15.02 -4.97 20.90
N LEU A 483 -15.33 -4.13 19.91
CA LEU A 483 -16.47 -4.29 19.03
C LEU A 483 -16.12 -3.82 17.61
N ASP A 484 -16.20 -4.72 16.64
CA ASP A 484 -16.06 -4.38 15.22
C ASP A 484 -17.34 -4.68 14.43
N VAL A 485 -17.55 -3.92 13.36
CA VAL A 485 -18.67 -4.08 12.44
C VAL A 485 -18.14 -4.29 11.03
N TRP A 486 -18.52 -5.40 10.41
CA TRP A 486 -18.29 -5.65 9.00
C TRP A 486 -19.61 -5.52 8.24
N SER A 487 -19.63 -4.60 7.28
CA SER A 487 -20.84 -4.20 6.55
C SER A 487 -20.85 -4.64 5.09
N ASN A 488 -19.74 -5.17 4.59
CA ASN A 488 -19.71 -5.82 3.28
C ASN A 488 -20.58 -7.08 3.27
N ASN A 489 -21.11 -7.41 2.09
CA ASN A 489 -21.66 -8.75 1.85
C ASN A 489 -20.48 -9.71 1.68
N ILE A 490 -20.42 -10.75 2.52
CA ILE A 490 -19.31 -11.70 2.51
C ILE A 490 -19.74 -12.99 1.79
N SER A 491 -19.03 -13.34 0.72
CA SER A 491 -19.22 -14.57 -0.06
C SER A 491 -18.02 -15.52 0.07
N GLY A 492 -17.92 -16.51 -0.81
CA GLY A 492 -16.78 -17.43 -0.90
C GLY A 492 -17.04 -18.81 -0.32
N HIS A 493 -16.10 -19.71 -0.52
CA HIS A 493 -16.21 -21.09 -0.01
C HIS A 493 -15.69 -21.24 1.42
N GLY A 494 -15.05 -20.21 1.99
CA GLY A 494 -14.54 -20.21 3.35
C GLY A 494 -15.63 -20.01 4.40
N GLY A 495 -15.28 -20.26 5.66
CA GLY A 495 -16.16 -20.05 6.81
C GLY A 495 -15.56 -19.05 7.78
N LEU A 496 -16.25 -18.82 8.89
CA LEU A 496 -15.87 -17.83 9.89
C LEU A 496 -15.71 -18.48 11.25
N THR A 497 -14.54 -18.33 11.87
CA THR A 497 -14.36 -18.62 13.28
C THR A 497 -14.29 -17.33 14.07
N LYS A 498 -15.29 -17.05 14.90
CA LYS A 498 -15.30 -15.94 15.84
C LYS A 498 -14.71 -16.37 17.18
N GLN A 499 -13.61 -15.74 17.57
CA GLN A 499 -12.95 -15.94 18.86
C GLN A 499 -12.51 -14.60 19.49
N GLY A 500 -11.90 -14.66 20.66
CA GLY A 500 -11.62 -13.49 21.47
C GLY A 500 -12.86 -12.93 22.18
N ILE A 501 -12.65 -12.18 23.25
CA ILE A 501 -13.73 -11.70 24.14
C ILE A 501 -14.63 -10.64 23.50
N GLY A 502 -14.19 -10.01 22.41
CA GLY A 502 -14.90 -8.92 21.74
C GLY A 502 -16.16 -9.35 20.98
N THR A 503 -16.87 -8.36 20.44
CA THR A 503 -18.08 -8.53 19.63
C THR A 503 -17.78 -8.25 18.16
N LEU A 504 -18.09 -9.20 17.28
CA LEU A 504 -18.12 -8.97 15.84
C LEU A 504 -19.58 -8.82 15.39
N VAL A 505 -19.89 -7.76 14.66
CA VAL A 505 -21.20 -7.54 14.03
C VAL A 505 -21.08 -7.77 12.53
N LEU A 506 -21.90 -8.66 11.97
CA LEU A 506 -22.07 -8.79 10.53
C LEU A 506 -23.40 -8.15 10.12
N SER A 507 -23.34 -7.04 9.39
CA SER A 507 -24.54 -6.32 8.93
C SER A 507 -24.89 -6.54 7.45
N GLY A 508 -23.97 -7.13 6.68
CA GLY A 508 -24.21 -7.47 5.28
C GLY A 508 -25.12 -8.69 5.08
N ALA A 509 -25.46 -8.97 3.83
CA ALA A 509 -26.09 -10.21 3.39
C ALA A 509 -24.99 -11.24 3.06
N ASN A 510 -24.71 -12.13 3.99
CA ASN A 510 -23.56 -13.04 3.92
C ASN A 510 -23.98 -14.40 3.35
N SER A 511 -23.23 -14.88 2.36
CA SER A 511 -23.53 -16.09 1.57
C SER A 511 -22.41 -17.12 1.54
N TYR A 512 -21.33 -16.93 2.31
CA TYR A 512 -20.23 -17.87 2.37
C TYR A 512 -20.68 -19.27 2.85
N SER A 513 -20.04 -20.32 2.34
CA SER A 513 -20.61 -21.68 2.41
C SER A 513 -20.07 -22.55 3.54
N CYS A 514 -18.80 -22.42 3.94
CA CYS A 514 -18.27 -23.19 5.06
C CYS A 514 -18.84 -22.68 6.40
N PRO A 515 -18.86 -23.53 7.46
CA PRO A 515 -19.52 -23.22 8.71
C PRO A 515 -18.99 -21.97 9.42
N THR A 516 -19.88 -21.34 10.17
CA THR A 516 -19.58 -20.27 11.11
C THR A 516 -19.46 -20.85 12.52
N LEU A 517 -18.29 -20.75 13.14
CA LEU A 517 -18.01 -21.22 14.49
C LEU A 517 -17.90 -20.03 15.44
N VAL A 518 -18.75 -19.98 16.46
CA VAL A 518 -18.68 -18.96 17.52
C VAL A 518 -18.05 -19.60 18.76
N ASN A 519 -16.74 -19.47 18.87
CA ASN A 519 -15.93 -20.11 19.93
C ASN A 519 -15.82 -19.23 21.18
N GLN A 520 -15.78 -17.91 21.02
CA GLN A 520 -15.65 -16.98 22.15
C GLN A 520 -16.21 -15.59 21.80
N GLY A 521 -16.68 -14.90 22.83
CA GLY A 521 -17.23 -13.56 22.71
C GLY A 521 -18.55 -13.59 21.94
N ARG A 522 -18.90 -12.46 21.32
CA ARG A 522 -20.20 -12.33 20.63
C ARG A 522 -20.03 -12.24 19.12
N LEU A 523 -20.81 -13.04 18.39
CA LEU A 523 -21.15 -12.79 16.99
C LEU A 523 -22.57 -12.24 16.94
N ALA A 524 -22.73 -11.02 16.42
CA ALA A 524 -24.04 -10.42 16.20
C ALA A 524 -24.36 -10.40 14.70
N ILE A 525 -25.43 -11.07 14.30
CA ILE A 525 -25.93 -11.02 12.93
C ILE A 525 -27.03 -9.97 12.87
N ASN A 526 -26.74 -8.84 12.21
CA ASN A 526 -27.68 -7.74 11.98
C ASN A 526 -28.14 -7.64 10.52
N GLY A 527 -27.53 -8.43 9.62
CA GLY A 527 -28.00 -8.66 8.25
C GLY A 527 -28.57 -10.07 8.10
N SER A 528 -28.04 -10.83 7.15
CA SER A 528 -28.37 -12.26 6.98
C SER A 528 -27.11 -13.10 6.87
N LEU A 529 -27.23 -14.39 7.24
CA LEU A 529 -26.16 -15.36 7.14
C LEU A 529 -26.68 -16.71 6.64
N ALA A 530 -26.23 -17.11 5.45
CA ALA A 530 -26.58 -18.40 4.85
C ALA A 530 -25.79 -19.59 5.40
N SER A 531 -24.57 -19.36 5.89
CA SER A 531 -23.72 -20.39 6.50
C SER A 531 -24.38 -21.00 7.74
N ALA A 532 -24.13 -22.29 7.99
CA ALA A 532 -24.52 -22.95 9.23
C ALA A 532 -23.74 -22.39 10.42
N VAL A 533 -24.45 -21.99 11.48
CA VAL A 533 -23.83 -21.42 12.67
C VAL A 533 -23.76 -22.44 13.80
N THR A 534 -22.57 -22.65 14.34
CA THR A 534 -22.35 -23.46 15.55
C THR A 534 -21.83 -22.56 16.68
N VAL A 535 -22.56 -22.52 17.79
CA VAL A 535 -22.16 -21.76 18.98
C VAL A 535 -21.58 -22.72 20.03
N ASN A 536 -20.30 -22.56 20.30
CA ASN A 536 -19.54 -23.40 21.22
C ASN A 536 -19.50 -22.80 22.64
N ASN A 537 -18.91 -23.55 23.58
CA ASN A 537 -18.77 -23.11 24.97
C ASN A 537 -18.05 -21.76 25.07
N GLY A 538 -18.69 -20.75 25.67
CA GLY A 538 -18.15 -19.39 25.79
C GLY A 538 -18.45 -18.47 24.60
N GLY A 539 -19.07 -19.00 23.54
CA GLY A 539 -19.59 -18.23 22.41
C GLY A 539 -21.00 -17.71 22.64
N ILE A 540 -21.29 -16.53 22.08
CA ILE A 540 -22.60 -15.88 22.12
C ILE A 540 -23.03 -15.53 20.70
N LEU A 541 -24.15 -16.07 20.23
CA LEU A 541 -24.82 -15.59 19.03
C LEU A 541 -25.93 -14.61 19.40
N GLY A 542 -26.02 -13.47 18.72
CA GLY A 542 -27.13 -12.54 18.88
C GLY A 542 -27.36 -11.68 17.65
N GLY A 543 -28.02 -10.54 17.83
CA GLY A 543 -28.37 -9.61 16.75
C GLY A 543 -29.85 -9.65 16.39
N ASN A 544 -30.23 -8.86 15.40
CA ASN A 544 -31.61 -8.69 14.92
C ASN A 544 -31.84 -9.19 13.48
N GLY A 545 -30.85 -9.89 12.91
CA GLY A 545 -30.89 -10.44 11.56
C GLY A 545 -31.45 -11.86 11.48
N SER A 546 -31.00 -12.62 10.48
CA SER A 546 -31.38 -14.03 10.28
C SER A 546 -30.18 -14.94 10.02
N VAL A 547 -30.29 -16.18 10.47
CA VAL A 547 -29.34 -17.26 10.19
C VAL A 547 -30.08 -18.43 9.55
N ALA A 548 -29.47 -19.10 8.58
CA ALA A 548 -30.10 -20.22 7.88
C ALA A 548 -30.17 -21.50 8.73
N SER A 549 -29.15 -21.77 9.53
CA SER A 549 -29.19 -22.90 10.49
C SER A 549 -28.34 -22.60 11.72
N LEU A 550 -28.75 -23.18 12.85
CA LEU A 550 -28.14 -22.95 14.16
C LEU A 550 -28.01 -24.24 14.96
N THR A 551 -26.79 -24.52 15.42
CA THR A 551 -26.49 -25.52 16.45
C THR A 551 -25.89 -24.82 17.67
N ALA A 552 -26.49 -25.00 18.85
CA ALA A 552 -25.95 -24.48 20.11
C ALA A 552 -25.43 -25.65 20.96
N ASN A 553 -24.10 -25.73 21.13
CA ASN A 553 -23.47 -26.73 21.97
C ASN A 553 -23.57 -26.35 23.46
N ARG A 554 -23.35 -27.32 24.36
CA ARG A 554 -23.34 -27.07 25.81
C ARG A 554 -22.38 -25.91 26.14
N GLY A 555 -22.90 -24.89 26.84
CA GLY A 555 -22.14 -23.70 27.23
C GLY A 555 -22.14 -22.57 26.18
N GLY A 556 -22.73 -22.79 25.01
CA GLY A 556 -23.03 -21.72 24.04
C GLY A 556 -24.29 -20.96 24.43
N THR A 557 -24.32 -19.66 24.15
CA THR A 557 -25.45 -18.77 24.49
C THR A 557 -26.08 -18.19 23.23
N ILE A 558 -27.42 -18.24 23.15
CA ILE A 558 -28.20 -17.56 22.11
C ILE A 558 -28.92 -16.38 22.77
N ALA A 559 -28.61 -15.16 22.33
CA ALA A 559 -29.12 -13.91 22.88
C ALA A 559 -29.64 -12.98 21.76
N PRO A 560 -30.84 -13.27 21.21
CA PRO A 560 -31.47 -12.44 20.19
C PRO A 560 -31.65 -10.99 20.66
N GLY A 561 -31.53 -10.02 19.75
CA GLY A 561 -31.76 -8.61 20.06
C GLY A 561 -33.24 -8.28 20.31
N ASN A 562 -33.49 -7.25 21.14
CA ASN A 562 -34.84 -6.70 21.33
C ASN A 562 -35.22 -5.79 20.16
N SER A 563 -36.48 -5.81 19.74
CA SER A 563 -36.98 -4.88 18.71
C SER A 563 -37.13 -3.46 19.27
N ILE A 564 -36.65 -2.46 18.54
CA ILE A 564 -37.03 -1.05 18.77
C ILE A 564 -38.26 -0.78 17.90
N ARG A 565 -39.47 -0.90 18.46
CA ARG A 565 -40.67 -0.36 17.82
C ARG A 565 -40.93 1.04 18.40
N HIS A 566 -40.78 2.07 17.58
CA HIS A 566 -41.37 3.38 17.87
C HIS A 566 -42.89 3.22 17.97
N PRO A 567 -43.55 3.65 19.07
CA PRO A 567 -45.00 3.55 19.18
C PRO A 567 -45.65 4.61 18.30
N ALA A 568 -46.06 4.23 17.09
CA ALA A 568 -47.10 4.93 16.36
C ALA A 568 -48.41 4.17 16.57
N GLY A 569 -49.24 4.67 17.49
CA GLY A 569 -50.66 4.29 17.61
C GLY A 569 -50.97 3.05 18.46
N GLY A 570 -51.40 3.27 19.70
CA GLY A 570 -52.57 2.66 20.38
C GLY A 570 -52.87 1.15 20.37
N GLY A 571 -52.00 0.27 19.87
CA GLY A 571 -52.23 -1.18 19.84
C GLY A 571 -51.46 -1.93 20.93
N GLN A 572 -52.11 -2.93 21.56
CA GLN A 572 -51.47 -3.86 22.50
C GLN A 572 -50.19 -4.48 21.92
N PRO A 573 -49.10 -4.62 22.71
CA PRO A 573 -47.85 -5.19 22.24
C PRO A 573 -48.04 -6.66 21.84
N GLN A 574 -47.91 -6.97 20.55
CA GLN A 574 -47.72 -8.35 20.09
C GLN A 574 -46.21 -8.65 19.96
N PRO A 575 -45.75 -9.86 20.34
CA PRO A 575 -44.35 -10.23 20.17
C PRO A 575 -43.98 -10.29 18.68
N GLY A 576 -43.01 -9.47 18.26
CA GLY A 576 -42.36 -9.54 16.95
C GLY A 576 -40.96 -10.14 17.09
N THR A 577 -40.53 -10.92 16.09
CA THR A 577 -39.41 -11.88 16.14
C THR A 577 -38.04 -11.20 16.38
N GLY A 578 -37.31 -11.67 17.40
CA GLY A 578 -35.84 -11.56 17.46
C GLY A 578 -35.20 -12.47 16.39
N LEU A 579 -33.86 -12.59 16.38
CA LEU A 579 -33.07 -13.45 15.46
C LEU A 579 -33.91 -14.58 14.84
N ASP A 580 -34.22 -14.45 13.56
CA ASP A 580 -35.16 -15.35 12.87
C ASP A 580 -34.42 -16.61 12.41
N LEU A 581 -34.86 -17.77 12.92
CA LEU A 581 -34.38 -19.09 12.51
C LEU A 581 -35.25 -19.58 11.36
N ARG A 582 -34.74 -19.53 10.13
CA ARG A 582 -35.46 -20.05 8.97
C ARG A 582 -35.12 -21.53 8.82
N GLY A 583 -36.02 -22.38 9.33
CA GLY A 583 -35.91 -23.84 9.26
C GLY A 583 -36.05 -24.42 7.85
#